data_AF-A0A951CTR3-F1
#
_entry.id   AF-A0A951CTR3-F1
#
_cell.length_a   1.000
_cell.length_b   1.000
_cell.length_c   1.000
_cell.angle_alpha   90.00
_cell.angle_beta   90.00
_cell.angle_gamma   90.00
#
_symmetry.space_group_name_H-M   'P 1'
#
loop_
_entity.id
_entity.type
_entity.pdbx_description
1 polymer ?
#
loop_
_entity_poly.entity_id
_entity_poly.type
_entity_poly.pdbx_seq_one_letter_code
_entity_poly.pdbx_strand_id
1 'polypeptide(L)'
;MRAFLACVAALGSCAHAAEYVGSQACAACHAEIYRRFSRTPMAQSSGRAGTGEPKERFDSPTFRGARGSFAYTAGKDVTGYYFDFRQPGAKQPVEGRRQLDYFVGSGSAARSYILNTGGFLYEAPVAYYRKSESWNFAPGVEIFNYPYLTRPIRPGCFLCHASRIQRISGTENAYASPPFLEGGVGCERCHGPGSDHLASGKPMVNPAKLPTMERDSICEQCHLSGEIRIAKPGKEDQPLPAGDRLMSLLTVFVRAGSPSELRVTSHVENLAQSECKRRSGEKLWCGTCHDPHTVPAASEKAAYYRDKCLSCHQTSSCTASQSSRQANNDSCIACHMPRNPTADIEHVVFTDHSIRRRPSRAPTPSATADLVPYFGGEPAARDLGLAYAIIGSREGNPTYTERAFRLLQQAAANSTADAQALAYLAQFYRDRKDDMRALTAYEQAWRMDSTQAPVAAALGAYRMQRGDYAGAIRFWDQALAINPALVLVRANLAEALLRTGKPDEARAALQKALEFNPAFQPPQDLVERLGR
;
A
#
# COMPACT_ATOMS: atom_id res chain seq x y z
N MET A 1 0.77 32.66 -65.28
CA MET A 1 0.95 33.36 -63.99
C MET A 1 0.72 32.35 -62.87
N ARG A 2 1.78 32.01 -62.13
CA ARG A 2 1.76 31.07 -61.00
C ARG A 2 1.19 31.80 -59.77
N ALA A 3 0.13 31.28 -59.17
CA ALA A 3 -0.33 31.70 -57.86
C ALA A 3 0.30 30.77 -56.81
N PHE A 4 1.24 31.30 -56.03
CA PHE A 4 1.80 30.66 -54.85
C PHE A 4 0.77 30.74 -53.71
N LEU A 5 0.24 29.60 -53.27
CA LEU A 5 -0.42 29.49 -51.97
C LEU A 5 0.67 29.43 -50.90
N ALA A 6 0.76 30.46 -50.07
CA ALA A 6 1.58 30.46 -48.87
C ALA A 6 0.92 29.60 -47.79
N CYS A 7 1.52 28.44 -47.49
CA CYS A 7 1.22 27.68 -46.28
C CYS A 7 1.85 28.43 -45.09
N VAL A 8 1.03 29.14 -44.31
CA VAL A 8 1.45 29.63 -42.99
C VAL A 8 1.41 28.44 -42.03
N ALA A 9 2.58 27.88 -41.73
CA ALA A 9 2.76 26.93 -40.65
C ALA A 9 2.58 27.66 -39.32
N ALA A 10 1.42 27.48 -38.69
CA ALA A 10 1.22 27.82 -37.29
C ALA A 10 2.06 26.86 -36.44
N LEU A 11 3.29 27.28 -36.09
CA LEU A 11 4.07 26.67 -35.02
C LEU A 11 3.39 27.02 -33.69
N GLY A 12 2.33 26.27 -33.36
CA GLY A 12 1.82 26.22 -32.01
C GLY A 12 2.92 25.64 -31.13
N SER A 13 3.44 26.42 -30.20
CA SER A 13 4.30 25.93 -29.13
C SER A 13 3.54 24.86 -28.36
N CYS A 14 3.83 23.58 -28.61
CA CYS A 14 3.45 22.53 -27.67
C CYS A 14 4.10 22.88 -26.34
N ALA A 15 3.32 23.38 -25.38
CA ALA A 15 3.79 23.56 -24.02
C ALA A 15 4.26 22.19 -23.53
N HIS A 16 5.57 22.04 -23.35
CA HIS A 16 6.15 20.81 -22.85
C HIS A 16 5.64 20.61 -21.42
N ALA A 17 5.03 19.46 -21.12
CA ALA A 17 4.59 19.15 -19.77
C ALA A 17 5.82 19.03 -18.85
N ALA A 18 5.76 19.58 -17.65
CA ALA A 18 6.87 19.49 -16.71
C ALA A 18 7.15 18.03 -16.33
N GLU A 19 8.38 17.58 -16.58
CA GLU A 19 8.87 16.23 -16.30
C GLU A 19 9.61 16.11 -14.97
N TYR A 20 9.58 14.89 -14.41
CA TYR A 20 10.30 14.50 -13.20
C TYR A 20 11.76 14.16 -13.51
N VAL A 21 12.68 14.87 -12.87
CA VAL A 21 14.13 14.80 -13.14
C VAL A 21 14.90 13.96 -12.13
N GLY A 22 14.29 13.61 -11.00
CA GLY A 22 14.87 12.85 -9.90
C GLY A 22 15.74 13.68 -8.96
N SER A 23 15.81 13.28 -7.69
CA SER A 23 16.46 14.07 -6.64
C SER A 23 17.97 14.31 -6.87
N GLN A 24 18.63 13.44 -7.63
CA GLN A 24 20.04 13.61 -7.97
C GLN A 24 20.30 14.90 -8.77
N ALA A 25 19.34 15.33 -9.61
CA ALA A 25 19.46 16.59 -10.35
C ALA A 25 19.43 17.81 -9.41
N CYS A 26 18.72 17.71 -8.28
CA CYS A 26 18.67 18.75 -7.26
C CYS A 26 20.00 18.89 -6.48
N ALA A 27 20.79 17.81 -6.38
CA ALA A 27 21.99 17.75 -5.56
C ALA A 27 23.09 18.72 -5.99
N ALA A 28 23.16 19.09 -7.27
CA ALA A 28 24.17 20.00 -7.80
C ALA A 28 24.06 21.41 -7.20
N CYS A 29 22.84 21.91 -6.99
CA CYS A 29 22.58 23.24 -6.41
C CYS A 29 22.18 23.18 -4.94
N HIS A 30 21.60 22.07 -4.46
CA HIS A 30 21.10 21.90 -3.09
C HIS A 30 21.83 20.79 -2.32
N ALA A 31 23.15 20.70 -2.48
CA ALA A 31 23.98 19.60 -1.98
C ALA A 31 23.79 19.30 -0.48
N GLU A 32 23.68 20.33 0.36
CA GLU A 32 23.52 20.15 1.81
C GLU A 32 22.15 19.57 2.17
N ILE A 33 21.08 20.08 1.58
CA ILE A 33 19.71 19.59 1.79
C ILE A 33 19.62 18.15 1.28
N TYR A 34 20.13 17.89 0.08
CA TYR A 34 20.16 16.55 -0.51
C TYR A 34 20.87 15.54 0.41
N ARG A 35 22.07 15.88 0.89
CA ARG A 35 22.87 15.02 1.77
C ARG A 35 22.17 14.72 3.11
N ARG A 36 21.44 15.68 3.67
CA ARG A 36 20.68 15.48 4.92
C ARG A 36 19.43 14.63 4.64
N PHE A 37 18.68 14.97 3.60
CA PHE A 37 17.45 14.30 3.24
C PHE A 37 17.68 12.84 2.84
N SER A 38 18.75 12.54 2.09
CA SER A 38 19.05 11.18 1.65
C SER A 38 19.28 10.19 2.79
N ARG A 39 19.55 10.67 4.01
CA ARG A 39 19.72 9.87 5.23
C ARG A 39 18.43 9.70 6.03
N THR A 40 17.35 10.37 5.63
CA THR A 40 16.06 10.28 6.32
C THR A 40 15.39 8.93 6.03
N PRO A 41 14.51 8.46 6.94
CA PRO A 41 13.69 7.28 6.69
C PRO A 41 12.82 7.39 5.44
N MET A 42 12.40 8.60 5.05
CA MET A 42 11.61 8.85 3.83
C MET A 42 12.43 8.53 2.57
N ALA A 43 13.66 9.02 2.48
CA ALA A 43 14.54 8.76 1.33
C ALA A 43 15.04 7.30 1.27
N GLN A 44 14.97 6.56 2.37
CA GLN A 44 15.44 5.17 2.47
C GLN A 44 14.29 4.15 2.44
N SER A 45 13.05 4.57 2.15
CA SER A 45 11.84 3.74 2.33
C SER A 45 11.64 2.63 1.28
N SER A 46 12.55 2.51 0.30
CA SER A 46 12.70 1.35 -0.59
C SER A 46 14.09 1.36 -1.25
N GLY A 47 14.43 0.25 -1.90
CA GLY A 47 15.66 0.12 -2.68
C GLY A 47 15.89 -1.30 -3.19
N ARG A 48 17.05 -1.51 -3.85
CA ARG A 48 17.52 -2.87 -4.17
C ARG A 48 17.96 -3.57 -2.89
N ALA A 49 17.71 -4.87 -2.77
CA ALA A 49 18.16 -5.65 -1.61
C ALA A 49 19.68 -5.51 -1.41
N GLY A 50 20.11 -5.37 -0.16
CA GLY A 50 21.51 -5.15 0.23
C GLY A 50 22.03 -3.72 0.13
N THR A 51 21.24 -2.78 -0.39
CA THR A 51 21.60 -1.36 -0.42
C THR A 51 21.16 -0.62 0.86
N GLY A 52 21.83 0.49 1.19
CA GLY A 52 21.51 1.30 2.38
C GLY A 52 21.75 0.58 3.72
N GLU A 53 21.16 1.15 4.77
CA GLU A 53 21.11 0.61 6.15
C GLU A 53 19.68 0.16 6.51
N PRO A 54 19.50 -0.87 7.37
CA PRO A 54 20.55 -1.65 8.02
C PRO A 54 21.27 -2.60 7.07
N LYS A 55 22.49 -3.02 7.42
CA LYS A 55 23.07 -4.26 6.87
C LYS A 55 22.45 -5.45 7.58
N GLU A 56 21.76 -6.30 6.82
CA GLU A 56 21.12 -7.49 7.36
C GLU A 56 22.15 -8.47 7.90
N ARG A 57 21.88 -8.98 9.10
CA ARG A 57 22.65 -10.07 9.71
C ARG A 57 21.99 -11.41 9.43
N PHE A 58 22.80 -12.47 9.42
CA PHE A 58 22.36 -13.84 9.16
C PHE A 58 22.75 -14.79 10.31
N ASP A 59 22.95 -14.26 11.52
CA ASP A 59 23.31 -15.03 12.72
C ASP A 59 22.15 -15.93 13.19
N SER A 60 20.90 -15.51 12.91
CA SER A 60 19.67 -16.28 13.18
C SER A 60 18.70 -16.11 12.01
N PRO A 61 18.98 -16.74 10.86
CA PRO A 61 18.25 -16.50 9.63
C PRO A 61 17.01 -17.40 9.49
N THR A 62 16.91 -18.42 10.35
CA THR A 62 15.87 -19.45 10.28
C THR A 62 14.78 -19.22 11.31
N PHE A 63 13.53 -19.24 10.88
CA PHE A 63 12.36 -19.06 11.74
C PHE A 63 11.18 -19.92 11.26
N ARG A 64 10.22 -20.14 12.16
CA ARG A 64 9.03 -20.98 11.94
C ARG A 64 7.80 -20.27 12.52
N GLY A 65 6.68 -20.36 11.83
CA GLY A 65 5.41 -19.79 12.31
C GLY A 65 4.82 -20.58 13.46
N ALA A 66 3.86 -20.00 14.19
CA ALA A 66 3.25 -20.62 15.37
C ALA A 66 2.60 -22.00 15.11
N ARG A 67 2.17 -22.26 13.87
CA ARG A 67 1.62 -23.57 13.45
C ARG A 67 2.68 -24.55 12.91
N GLY A 68 3.95 -24.14 12.83
CA GLY A 68 5.10 -25.00 12.51
C GLY A 68 5.13 -25.64 11.11
N SER A 69 4.20 -25.30 10.20
CA SER A 69 4.01 -26.03 8.93
C SER A 69 5.15 -25.83 7.93
N PHE A 70 5.85 -24.68 7.99
CA PHE A 70 6.99 -24.37 7.13
C PHE A 70 8.11 -23.69 7.93
N ALA A 71 9.35 -24.02 7.60
CA ALA A 71 10.54 -23.31 8.04
C ALA A 71 11.05 -22.42 6.92
N TYR A 72 11.45 -21.21 7.27
CA TYR A 72 12.01 -20.22 6.34
C TYR A 72 13.43 -19.90 6.77
N THR A 73 14.35 -19.80 5.81
CA THR A 73 15.74 -19.43 6.06
C THR A 73 16.16 -18.35 5.08
N ALA A 74 16.43 -17.14 5.57
CA ALA A 74 17.00 -16.08 4.76
C ALA A 74 18.50 -16.32 4.49
N GLY A 75 18.99 -15.90 3.34
CA GLY A 75 20.40 -16.07 3.00
C GLY A 75 20.89 -15.04 2.00
N LYS A 76 22.20 -15.06 1.80
CA LYS A 76 22.89 -14.24 0.80
C LYS A 76 24.00 -15.06 0.18
N ASP A 77 24.05 -15.06 -1.15
CA ASP A 77 25.12 -15.68 -1.92
C ASP A 77 25.60 -14.72 -3.04
N VAL A 78 26.34 -15.25 -4.00
CA VAL A 78 26.86 -14.47 -5.15
C VAL A 78 25.76 -13.92 -6.06
N THR A 79 24.56 -14.51 -6.04
CA THR A 79 23.40 -14.08 -6.85
C THR A 79 22.57 -12.99 -6.18
N GLY A 80 22.75 -12.78 -4.87
CA GLY A 80 22.05 -11.76 -4.11
C GLY A 80 21.44 -12.31 -2.83
N TYR A 81 20.35 -11.69 -2.41
CA TYR A 81 19.59 -12.09 -1.23
C TYR A 81 18.50 -13.07 -1.63
N TYR A 82 18.28 -14.09 -0.83
CA TYR A 82 17.25 -15.09 -1.07
C TYR A 82 16.59 -15.52 0.25
N PHE A 83 15.50 -16.27 0.13
CA PHE A 83 15.06 -17.14 1.21
C PHE A 83 14.70 -18.53 0.68
N ASP A 84 14.95 -19.52 1.52
CA ASP A 84 14.50 -20.90 1.34
C ASP A 84 13.26 -21.14 2.20
N PHE A 85 12.32 -21.95 1.71
CA PHE A 85 11.22 -22.48 2.50
C PHE A 85 11.17 -24.00 2.36
N ARG A 86 10.82 -24.70 3.44
CA ARG A 86 10.69 -26.17 3.45
C ARG A 86 9.62 -26.63 4.42
N GLN A 87 8.83 -27.61 4.02
CA GLN A 87 7.89 -28.34 4.88
C GLN A 87 8.62 -29.46 5.63
N PRO A 88 8.87 -29.33 6.95
CA PRO A 88 9.54 -30.38 7.69
C PRO A 88 8.65 -31.63 7.87
N GLY A 89 9.24 -32.82 7.79
CA GLY A 89 8.57 -34.08 8.15
C GLY A 89 7.66 -34.72 7.09
N ALA A 90 7.48 -34.09 5.92
CA ALA A 90 6.74 -34.70 4.80
C ALA A 90 7.64 -35.67 4.00
N LYS A 91 7.06 -36.78 3.50
CA LYS A 91 7.77 -37.77 2.65
C LYS A 91 8.29 -37.15 1.35
N GLN A 92 7.50 -36.25 0.76
CA GLN A 92 7.89 -35.39 -0.35
C GLN A 92 7.66 -33.94 0.11
N PRO A 93 8.67 -33.30 0.73
CA PRO A 93 8.48 -31.99 1.32
C PRO A 93 8.29 -30.94 0.23
N VAL A 94 7.28 -30.10 0.42
CA VAL A 94 7.17 -28.85 -0.33
C VAL A 94 8.35 -27.96 0.07
N GLU A 95 9.21 -27.62 -0.89
CA GLU A 95 10.36 -26.76 -0.67
C GLU A 95 10.69 -25.91 -1.88
N GLY A 96 11.46 -24.84 -1.66
CA GLY A 96 11.95 -24.00 -2.74
C GLY A 96 12.77 -22.80 -2.26
N ARG A 97 13.49 -22.22 -3.21
CA ARG A 97 14.23 -20.96 -3.05
C ARG A 97 13.54 -19.83 -3.81
N ARG A 98 13.57 -18.61 -3.29
CA ARG A 98 13.14 -17.40 -3.99
C ARG A 98 14.14 -16.27 -3.78
N GLN A 99 14.42 -15.54 -4.85
CA GLN A 99 15.29 -14.35 -4.83
C GLN A 99 14.55 -13.14 -4.29
N LEU A 100 15.28 -12.26 -3.62
CA LEU A 100 14.81 -11.01 -3.02
C LEU A 100 15.49 -9.84 -3.75
N ASP A 101 14.80 -9.22 -4.71
CA ASP A 101 15.39 -8.21 -5.58
C ASP A 101 15.36 -6.81 -4.98
N TYR A 102 14.25 -6.48 -4.31
CA TYR A 102 13.96 -5.16 -3.77
C TYR A 102 13.41 -5.25 -2.35
N PHE A 103 13.37 -4.12 -1.66
CA PHE A 103 12.71 -3.99 -0.37
C PHE A 103 11.82 -2.74 -0.32
N VAL A 104 10.83 -2.78 0.58
CA VAL A 104 10.07 -1.62 1.07
C VAL A 104 10.19 -1.54 2.59
N GLY A 105 10.15 -0.31 3.09
CA GLY A 105 10.39 0.01 4.49
C GLY A 105 11.76 0.66 4.69
N SER A 106 11.81 1.68 5.54
CA SER A 106 13.00 2.51 5.74
C SER A 106 14.15 1.83 6.47
N GLY A 107 13.96 0.59 6.93
CA GLY A 107 14.91 -0.08 7.81
C GLY A 107 15.01 0.52 9.21
N SER A 108 14.29 1.61 9.51
CA SER A 108 14.26 2.20 10.86
C SER A 108 13.51 1.32 11.87
N ALA A 109 12.55 0.53 11.37
CA ALA A 109 11.85 -0.49 12.14
C ALA A 109 12.06 -1.87 11.51
N ALA A 110 11.72 -2.00 10.22
CA ALA A 110 11.88 -3.22 9.45
C ALA A 110 12.07 -2.93 7.95
N ARG A 111 12.48 -3.96 7.21
CA ARG A 111 12.43 -4.06 5.74
C ARG A 111 11.62 -5.30 5.35
N SER A 112 10.56 -5.11 4.57
CA SER A 112 9.87 -6.20 3.86
C SER A 112 10.49 -6.33 2.47
N TYR A 113 10.66 -7.56 2.00
CA TYR A 113 11.30 -7.84 0.72
C TYR A 113 10.28 -8.12 -0.38
N ILE A 114 10.73 -8.03 -1.63
CA ILE A 114 9.90 -8.18 -2.82
C ILE A 114 10.43 -9.31 -3.70
N LEU A 115 9.51 -10.18 -4.11
CA LEU A 115 9.71 -11.22 -5.10
C LEU A 115 9.34 -10.67 -6.48
N ASN A 116 10.08 -11.10 -7.50
CA ASN A 116 9.79 -10.79 -8.89
C ASN A 116 9.57 -12.08 -9.68
N THR A 117 8.35 -12.27 -10.16
CA THR A 117 7.99 -13.43 -10.98
C THR A 117 7.50 -12.94 -12.34
N GLY A 118 8.40 -12.92 -13.33
CA GLY A 118 8.07 -12.53 -14.70
C GLY A 118 7.62 -11.07 -14.84
N GLY A 119 8.18 -10.16 -14.03
CA GLY A 119 7.81 -8.74 -14.02
C GLY A 119 6.67 -8.38 -13.07
N PHE A 120 6.02 -9.38 -12.46
CA PHE A 120 5.01 -9.18 -11.43
C PHE A 120 5.64 -9.23 -10.04
N LEU A 121 5.34 -8.23 -9.22
CA LEU A 121 5.95 -8.06 -7.91
C LEU A 121 5.05 -8.51 -6.77
N TYR A 122 5.60 -9.29 -5.85
CA TYR A 122 4.89 -9.82 -4.67
C TYR A 122 5.67 -9.52 -3.40
N GLU A 123 4.99 -9.24 -2.29
CA GLU A 123 5.64 -9.15 -1.00
C GLU A 123 6.15 -10.54 -0.60
N ALA A 124 7.43 -10.61 -0.24
CA ALA A 124 8.04 -11.81 0.28
C ALA A 124 7.46 -12.12 1.67
N PRO A 125 7.34 -13.41 2.06
CA PRO A 125 6.88 -13.79 3.40
C PRO A 125 7.89 -13.49 4.51
N VAL A 126 9.03 -12.88 4.17
CA VAL A 126 10.17 -12.64 5.07
C VAL A 126 10.46 -11.14 5.17
N ALA A 127 10.81 -10.70 6.38
CA ALA A 127 11.21 -9.34 6.68
C ALA A 127 12.41 -9.34 7.63
N TYR A 128 13.18 -8.25 7.61
CA TYR A 128 14.30 -8.03 8.52
C TYR A 128 13.95 -6.91 9.51
N TYR A 129 14.07 -7.19 10.81
CA TYR A 129 13.69 -6.27 11.88
C TYR A 129 14.92 -5.65 12.53
N ARG A 130 14.99 -4.31 12.57
CA ARG A 130 16.17 -3.58 13.03
C ARG A 130 16.42 -3.72 14.53
N LYS A 131 15.37 -3.73 15.36
CA LYS A 131 15.52 -3.75 16.82
C LYS A 131 16.05 -5.09 17.32
N SER A 132 15.58 -6.20 16.76
CA SER A 132 16.04 -7.56 17.10
C SER A 132 17.24 -8.00 16.27
N GLU A 133 17.62 -7.22 15.25
CA GLU A 133 18.65 -7.55 14.26
C GLU A 133 18.45 -8.92 13.60
N SER A 134 17.20 -9.36 13.44
CA SER A 134 16.84 -10.71 13.03
C SER A 134 15.84 -10.74 11.87
N TRP A 135 15.82 -11.88 11.17
CA TRP A 135 14.80 -12.20 10.17
C TRP A 135 13.58 -12.80 10.85
N ASN A 136 12.39 -12.45 10.36
CA ASN A 136 11.12 -13.05 10.78
C ASN A 136 10.07 -12.90 9.67
N PHE A 137 8.83 -13.31 9.92
CA PHE A 137 7.73 -13.12 8.98
C PHE A 137 7.49 -11.65 8.64
N ALA A 138 7.18 -11.41 7.37
CA ALA A 138 6.56 -10.16 6.97
C ALA A 138 5.17 -10.04 7.62
N PRO A 139 4.70 -8.80 7.92
CA PRO A 139 3.50 -8.60 8.73
C PRO A 139 2.24 -9.22 8.13
N GLY A 140 1.53 -10.03 8.92
CA GLY A 140 0.27 -10.68 8.53
C GLY A 140 0.46 -11.99 7.77
N VAL A 141 1.69 -12.48 7.61
CA VAL A 141 2.00 -13.74 6.92
C VAL A 141 2.04 -14.93 7.88
N GLU A 142 2.34 -14.68 9.15
CA GLU A 142 2.48 -15.66 10.22
C GLU A 142 1.23 -16.51 10.48
N ILE A 143 0.06 -16.05 10.02
CA ILE A 143 -1.23 -16.74 10.16
C ILE A 143 -1.43 -17.87 9.15
N PHE A 144 -0.67 -17.87 8.04
CA PHE A 144 -0.82 -18.87 6.98
C PHE A 144 -0.02 -20.14 7.29
N ASN A 145 -0.60 -21.29 6.94
CA ASN A 145 0.03 -22.61 7.08
C ASN A 145 0.70 -23.10 5.78
N TYR A 146 0.86 -22.21 4.80
CA TYR A 146 1.50 -22.46 3.51
C TYR A 146 2.45 -21.31 3.15
N PRO A 147 3.42 -21.50 2.24
CA PRO A 147 4.25 -20.41 1.73
C PRO A 147 3.41 -19.42 0.94
N TYR A 148 3.05 -18.30 1.57
CA TYR A 148 2.27 -17.25 0.93
C TYR A 148 3.16 -16.38 0.03
N LEU A 149 3.29 -16.78 -1.24
CA LEU A 149 4.18 -16.15 -2.24
C LEU A 149 3.43 -15.23 -3.21
N THR A 150 2.15 -14.97 -2.97
CA THR A 150 1.23 -14.37 -3.96
C THR A 150 0.58 -13.07 -3.48
N ARG A 151 1.11 -12.44 -2.42
CA ARG A 151 0.64 -11.13 -1.95
C ARG A 151 1.12 -10.03 -2.91
N PRO A 152 0.25 -9.38 -3.71
CA PRO A 152 0.71 -8.48 -4.77
C PRO A 152 1.23 -7.15 -4.20
N ILE A 153 2.35 -6.65 -4.75
CA ILE A 153 2.79 -5.26 -4.56
C ILE A 153 2.00 -4.38 -5.53
N ARG A 154 0.85 -3.86 -5.07
CA ARG A 154 0.05 -2.91 -5.84
C ARG A 154 0.70 -1.52 -5.86
N PRO A 155 0.40 -0.65 -6.85
CA PRO A 155 1.03 0.67 -6.94
C PRO A 155 0.86 1.50 -5.68
N GLY A 156 -0.27 1.36 -4.97
CA GLY A 156 -0.51 1.96 -3.66
C GLY A 156 0.61 1.73 -2.61
N CYS A 157 1.29 0.58 -2.64
CA CYS A 157 2.46 0.32 -1.78
C CYS A 157 3.60 1.28 -2.13
N PHE A 158 3.90 1.44 -3.41
CA PHE A 158 5.00 2.30 -3.86
C PHE A 158 4.68 3.79 -3.78
N LEU A 159 3.41 4.21 -3.83
CA LEU A 159 3.05 5.63 -3.69
C LEU A 159 3.61 6.26 -2.39
N CYS A 160 3.79 5.46 -1.33
CA CYS A 160 4.37 5.92 -0.06
C CYS A 160 5.84 5.53 0.12
N HIS A 161 6.35 4.58 -0.68
CA HIS A 161 7.65 3.94 -0.44
C HIS A 161 8.69 4.19 -1.55
N ALA A 162 8.28 4.64 -2.73
CA ALA A 162 9.18 4.83 -3.86
C ALA A 162 8.76 6.06 -4.67
N SER A 163 9.63 6.46 -5.61
CA SER A 163 9.41 7.59 -6.48
C SER A 163 9.57 7.18 -7.94
N ARG A 164 8.80 7.82 -8.83
CA ARG A 164 8.85 7.56 -10.28
C ARG A 164 8.66 6.07 -10.59
N ILE A 165 7.55 5.53 -10.11
CA ILE A 165 7.15 4.13 -10.29
C ILE A 165 6.93 3.83 -11.78
N GLN A 166 7.34 2.65 -12.23
CA GLN A 166 7.25 2.19 -13.61
C GLN A 166 6.23 1.05 -13.75
N ARG A 167 4.98 1.34 -13.39
CA ARG A 167 3.84 0.42 -13.50
C ARG A 167 3.56 0.06 -14.96
N ILE A 168 3.19 -1.20 -15.20
CA ILE A 168 2.61 -1.63 -16.47
C ILE A 168 1.09 -1.54 -16.40
N SER A 169 0.51 -0.69 -17.25
CA SER A 169 -0.94 -0.49 -17.34
C SER A 169 -1.69 -1.78 -17.66
N GLY A 170 -2.92 -1.91 -17.16
CA GLY A 170 -3.76 -3.10 -17.36
C GLY A 170 -3.42 -4.31 -16.50
N THR A 171 -2.44 -4.21 -15.61
CA THR A 171 -2.04 -5.27 -14.68
C THR A 171 -2.26 -4.83 -13.22
N GLU A 172 -2.38 -5.80 -12.31
CA GLU A 172 -2.55 -5.51 -10.89
C GLU A 172 -1.23 -5.09 -10.21
N ASN A 173 -0.11 -5.69 -10.64
CA ASN A 173 1.19 -5.58 -9.95
C ASN A 173 2.39 -5.86 -10.87
N ALA A 174 2.29 -5.62 -12.18
CA ALA A 174 3.45 -5.70 -13.07
C ALA A 174 4.15 -4.35 -13.20
N TYR A 175 5.48 -4.40 -13.30
CA TYR A 175 6.35 -3.24 -13.38
C TYR A 175 7.47 -3.46 -14.39
N ALA A 176 8.02 -2.37 -14.93
CA ALA A 176 9.27 -2.40 -15.66
C ALA A 176 10.43 -2.79 -14.73
N SER A 177 11.61 -3.03 -15.32
CA SER A 177 12.84 -3.27 -14.56
C SER A 177 13.80 -2.11 -14.79
N PRO A 178 14.12 -1.30 -13.75
CA PRO A 178 13.67 -1.40 -12.37
C PRO A 178 12.20 -0.94 -12.16
N PRO A 179 11.53 -1.36 -11.08
CA PRO A 179 10.10 -1.03 -10.85
C PRO A 179 9.86 0.43 -10.43
N PHE A 180 10.92 1.13 -10.03
CA PHE A 180 10.93 2.56 -9.73
C PHE A 180 12.29 3.13 -10.18
N LEU A 181 12.29 4.38 -10.67
CA LEU A 181 13.50 5.06 -11.09
C LEU A 181 14.25 5.69 -9.92
N GLU A 182 13.58 5.87 -8.78
CA GLU A 182 14.17 6.40 -7.56
C GLU A 182 13.59 5.68 -6.33
N GLY A 183 14.49 5.10 -5.52
CA GLY A 183 14.12 4.47 -4.25
C GLY A 183 13.76 5.53 -3.21
N GLY A 184 12.84 5.17 -2.32
CA GLY A 184 12.33 6.07 -1.30
C GLY A 184 11.44 7.19 -1.84
N VAL A 185 11.02 8.07 -0.94
CA VAL A 185 10.33 9.33 -1.26
C VAL A 185 11.40 10.35 -1.66
N GLY A 186 11.41 10.76 -2.94
CA GLY A 186 12.31 11.76 -3.50
C GLY A 186 11.79 13.19 -3.36
N CYS A 187 12.63 14.18 -3.68
CA CYS A 187 12.32 15.61 -3.56
C CYS A 187 11.00 15.99 -4.27
N GLU A 188 10.81 15.46 -5.48
CA GLU A 188 9.68 15.80 -6.35
C GLU A 188 8.34 15.22 -5.87
N ARG A 189 8.33 14.30 -4.88
CA ARG A 189 7.08 13.84 -4.24
C ARG A 189 6.42 14.93 -3.39
N CYS A 190 7.20 15.90 -2.92
CA CYS A 190 6.73 17.05 -2.15
C CYS A 190 6.76 18.35 -2.97
N HIS A 191 7.75 18.51 -3.85
CA HIS A 191 8.01 19.75 -4.58
C HIS A 191 7.46 19.77 -6.01
N GLY A 192 7.00 18.63 -6.52
CA GLY A 192 6.53 18.48 -7.90
C GLY A 192 7.68 18.28 -8.91
N PRO A 193 7.36 18.19 -10.21
CA PRO A 193 8.36 17.99 -11.26
C PRO A 193 9.36 19.16 -11.36
N GLY A 194 10.65 18.85 -11.46
CA GLY A 194 11.74 19.83 -11.40
C GLY A 194 12.26 20.37 -12.73
N SER A 195 11.83 19.83 -13.87
CA SER A 195 12.34 20.21 -15.21
C SER A 195 12.21 21.72 -15.51
N ASP A 196 11.05 22.33 -15.26
CA ASP A 196 10.83 23.77 -15.42
C ASP A 196 11.80 24.60 -14.57
N HIS A 197 12.01 24.16 -13.32
CA HIS A 197 12.91 24.83 -12.39
C HIS A 197 14.35 24.77 -12.87
N LEU A 198 14.81 23.61 -13.34
CA LEU A 198 16.14 23.44 -13.91
C LEU A 198 16.34 24.27 -15.18
N ALA A 199 15.32 24.35 -16.05
CA ALA A 199 15.41 25.05 -17.33
C ALA A 199 15.37 26.57 -17.19
N SER A 200 14.58 27.10 -16.25
CA SER A 200 14.23 28.53 -16.21
C SER A 200 14.40 29.21 -14.85
N GLY A 201 14.74 28.46 -13.79
CA GLY A 201 14.77 28.98 -12.41
C GLY A 201 13.40 29.23 -11.80
N LYS A 202 12.30 28.88 -12.49
CA LYS A 202 10.92 28.99 -11.99
C LYS A 202 10.81 28.32 -10.61
N PRO A 203 10.21 28.96 -9.59
CA PRO A 203 10.10 28.36 -8.27
C PRO A 203 9.32 27.05 -8.27
N MET A 204 9.86 26.02 -7.60
CA MET A 204 9.13 24.80 -7.30
C MET A 204 8.11 25.02 -6.18
N VAL A 205 7.18 24.07 -6.02
CA VAL A 205 6.21 24.10 -4.91
C VAL A 205 6.96 24.15 -3.58
N ASN A 206 6.60 25.09 -2.71
CA ASN A 206 7.08 25.13 -1.34
C ASN A 206 5.91 24.79 -0.41
N PRO A 207 5.91 23.59 0.23
CA PRO A 207 4.81 23.16 1.10
C PRO A 207 4.41 24.21 2.15
N ALA A 208 5.37 24.88 2.78
CA ALA A 208 5.11 25.85 3.84
C ALA A 208 4.41 27.13 3.35
N LYS A 209 4.37 27.38 2.03
CA LYS A 209 3.71 28.54 1.41
C LYS A 209 2.35 28.19 0.80
N LEU A 210 1.95 26.93 0.81
CA LEU A 210 0.67 26.51 0.29
C LEU A 210 -0.47 26.87 1.26
N PRO A 211 -1.71 27.04 0.75
CA PRO A 211 -2.87 27.06 1.63
C PRO A 211 -2.97 25.76 2.44
N THR A 212 -3.63 25.83 3.59
CA THR A 212 -3.60 24.78 4.62
C THR A 212 -3.85 23.37 4.06
N MET A 213 -4.89 23.20 3.27
CA MET A 213 -5.35 21.88 2.86
C MET A 213 -4.42 21.25 1.83
N GLU A 214 -3.91 22.04 0.90
CA GLU A 214 -2.90 21.68 -0.09
C GLU A 214 -1.56 21.37 0.57
N ARG A 215 -1.16 22.16 1.58
CA ARG A 215 0.04 21.91 2.39
C ARG A 215 -0.06 20.57 3.11
N ASP A 216 -1.14 20.35 3.86
CA ASP A 216 -1.29 19.17 4.71
C ASP A 216 -1.47 17.90 3.85
N SER A 217 -2.12 18.05 2.67
CA SER A 217 -2.27 16.96 1.68
C SER A 217 -0.95 16.32 1.29
N ILE A 218 0.15 17.08 1.25
CA ILE A 218 1.48 16.53 0.92
C ILE A 218 1.89 15.42 1.90
N CYS A 219 1.66 15.63 3.19
CA CYS A 219 1.97 14.66 4.25
C CYS A 219 0.91 13.56 4.32
N GLU A 220 -0.37 13.93 4.14
CA GLU A 220 -1.52 13.04 4.24
C GLU A 220 -1.50 11.90 3.21
N GLN A 221 -0.90 12.14 2.04
CA GLN A 221 -0.63 11.10 1.02
C GLN A 221 -0.12 9.79 1.64
N CYS A 222 0.77 9.89 2.63
CA CYS A 222 1.42 8.73 3.24
C CYS A 222 1.05 8.56 4.72
N HIS A 223 0.73 9.65 5.43
CA HIS A 223 0.60 9.66 6.90
C HIS A 223 -0.84 9.84 7.43
N LEU A 224 -1.84 9.77 6.55
CA LEU A 224 -3.27 9.73 6.89
C LEU A 224 -3.91 8.41 6.46
N SER A 225 -3.78 7.34 7.23
CA SER A 225 -4.30 6.04 6.79
C SER A 225 -5.83 5.96 6.86
N GLY A 226 -6.41 6.49 7.93
CA GLY A 226 -7.81 6.26 8.24
C GLY A 226 -8.12 4.78 8.46
N GLU A 227 -9.39 4.41 8.50
CA GLU A 227 -9.80 3.00 8.45
C GLU A 227 -9.65 2.40 7.06
N ILE A 228 -9.97 3.21 6.05
CA ILE A 228 -9.86 2.85 4.65
C ILE A 228 -9.80 4.10 3.78
N ARG A 229 -9.08 3.99 2.66
CA ARG A 229 -9.04 4.98 1.59
C ARG A 229 -9.72 4.42 0.35
N ILE A 230 -10.67 5.16 -0.19
CA ILE A 230 -11.39 4.79 -1.41
C ILE A 230 -11.01 5.78 -2.50
N ALA A 231 -10.32 5.32 -3.53
CA ALA A 231 -10.00 6.15 -4.69
C ALA A 231 -11.29 6.60 -5.37
N LYS A 232 -11.31 7.85 -5.85
CA LYS A 232 -12.39 8.34 -6.70
C LYS A 232 -12.33 7.64 -8.07
N PRO A 233 -13.46 7.51 -8.78
CA PRO A 233 -13.50 6.82 -10.07
C PRO A 233 -12.43 7.33 -11.04
N GLY A 234 -11.59 6.44 -11.56
CA GLY A 234 -10.54 6.76 -12.51
C GLY A 234 -9.32 7.46 -11.91
N LYS A 235 -9.23 7.56 -10.57
CA LYS A 235 -8.10 8.14 -9.82
C LYS A 235 -7.24 7.08 -9.12
N GLU A 236 -7.51 5.81 -9.38
CA GLU A 236 -6.77 4.68 -8.83
C GLU A 236 -5.28 4.81 -9.15
N ASP A 237 -4.44 4.63 -8.12
CA ASP A 237 -2.98 4.62 -8.23
C ASP A 237 -2.33 5.90 -8.77
N GLN A 238 -3.07 7.01 -8.87
CA GLN A 238 -2.50 8.29 -9.29
C GLN A 238 -1.69 8.92 -8.15
N PRO A 239 -0.43 9.35 -8.40
CA PRO A 239 0.28 10.17 -7.44
C PRO A 239 -0.41 11.52 -7.29
N LEU A 240 -0.43 12.09 -6.09
CA LEU A 240 -0.93 13.44 -5.88
C LEU A 240 0.05 14.45 -6.51
N PRO A 241 -0.41 15.32 -7.44
CA PRO A 241 0.39 16.44 -7.89
C PRO A 241 0.74 17.35 -6.71
N ALA A 242 1.98 17.85 -6.67
CA ALA A 242 2.39 18.76 -5.60
C ALA A 242 1.55 20.05 -5.63
N GLY A 243 0.94 20.40 -4.51
CA GLY A 243 0.03 21.53 -4.40
C GLY A 243 -1.44 21.20 -4.59
N ASP A 244 -1.80 19.96 -4.92
CA ASP A 244 -3.20 19.51 -4.99
C ASP A 244 -3.71 18.99 -3.65
N ARG A 245 -5.03 18.83 -3.57
CA ARG A 245 -5.74 18.32 -2.40
C ARG A 245 -5.89 16.80 -2.47
N LEU A 246 -5.58 16.08 -1.39
CA LEU A 246 -5.73 14.62 -1.35
C LEU A 246 -7.17 14.17 -1.65
N MET A 247 -8.16 14.93 -1.18
CA MET A 247 -9.58 14.68 -1.43
C MET A 247 -10.00 14.77 -2.91
N SER A 248 -9.13 15.25 -3.80
CA SER A 248 -9.36 15.21 -5.25
C SER A 248 -9.15 13.82 -5.84
N LEU A 249 -8.38 12.96 -5.15
CA LEU A 249 -8.04 11.61 -5.61
C LEU A 249 -8.78 10.52 -4.85
N LEU A 250 -9.08 10.74 -3.57
CA LEU A 250 -9.67 9.70 -2.72
C LEU A 250 -10.51 10.27 -1.59
N THR A 251 -11.37 9.42 -1.04
CA THR A 251 -12.11 9.65 0.21
C THR A 251 -11.47 8.80 1.31
N VAL A 252 -11.02 9.44 2.39
CA VAL A 252 -10.52 8.74 3.60
C VAL A 252 -11.65 8.62 4.59
N PHE A 253 -11.95 7.40 5.04
CA PHE A 253 -12.95 7.15 6.07
C PHE A 253 -12.30 6.87 7.42
N VAL A 254 -12.90 7.41 8.47
CA VAL A 254 -12.58 7.14 9.88
C VAL A 254 -13.85 6.72 10.63
N ARG A 255 -13.69 6.17 11.83
CA ARG A 255 -14.82 5.78 12.68
C ARG A 255 -15.35 7.00 13.46
N ALA A 256 -16.63 7.29 13.30
CA ALA A 256 -17.30 8.42 13.93
C ALA A 256 -17.22 8.34 15.46
N GLY A 257 -16.76 9.44 16.09
CA GLY A 257 -16.67 9.54 17.55
C GLY A 257 -15.71 8.55 18.22
N SER A 258 -14.89 7.84 17.44
CA SER A 258 -13.97 6.82 17.93
C SER A 258 -12.53 7.33 17.80
N PRO A 259 -11.65 7.05 18.79
CA PRO A 259 -10.22 7.24 18.59
C PRO A 259 -9.71 6.33 17.47
N SER A 260 -8.69 6.80 16.77
CA SER A 260 -7.92 5.99 15.82
C SER A 260 -6.93 5.09 16.56
N GLU A 261 -6.69 3.90 16.01
CA GLU A 261 -5.60 3.05 16.48
C GLU A 261 -4.25 3.64 16.10
N LEU A 262 -3.23 3.34 16.91
CA LEU A 262 -1.86 3.62 16.53
C LEU A 262 -1.41 2.63 15.44
N ARG A 263 -1.28 3.14 14.22
CA ARG A 263 -0.68 2.46 13.07
C ARG A 263 0.56 3.22 12.58
N VAL A 264 1.45 2.56 11.85
CA VAL A 264 2.71 3.17 11.37
C VAL A 264 2.48 4.45 10.56
N THR A 265 1.34 4.56 9.88
CA THR A 265 0.99 5.69 9.01
C THR A 265 -0.22 6.48 9.50
N SER A 266 -0.56 6.41 10.80
CA SER A 266 -1.75 7.06 11.39
C SER A 266 -1.49 8.41 12.05
N HIS A 267 -0.45 9.14 11.62
CA HIS A 267 0.04 10.30 12.36
C HIS A 267 -0.98 11.45 12.34
N VAL A 268 -1.63 11.66 11.19
CA VAL A 268 -2.53 12.78 10.96
C VAL A 268 -3.81 12.63 11.79
N GLU A 269 -4.45 11.46 11.72
CA GLU A 269 -5.67 11.17 12.47
C GLU A 269 -5.43 11.11 13.99
N ASN A 270 -4.24 10.70 14.44
CA ASN A 270 -3.87 10.76 15.85
C ASN A 270 -3.60 12.19 16.31
N LEU A 271 -2.87 13.00 15.51
CA LEU A 271 -2.65 14.42 15.83
C LEU A 271 -3.97 15.19 15.94
N ALA A 272 -4.95 14.91 15.07
CA ALA A 272 -6.28 15.51 15.11
C ALA A 272 -7.05 15.25 16.42
N GLN A 273 -6.70 14.19 17.16
CA GLN A 273 -7.29 13.92 18.47
C GLN A 273 -6.68 14.77 19.60
N SER A 274 -5.49 15.35 19.38
CA SER A 274 -4.81 16.14 20.41
C SER A 274 -5.53 17.46 20.69
N GLU A 275 -5.59 17.84 21.97
CA GLU A 275 -6.14 19.15 22.36
C GLU A 275 -5.32 20.30 21.76
N CYS A 276 -4.01 20.12 21.59
CA CYS A 276 -3.17 21.16 21.01
C CYS A 276 -3.49 21.40 19.54
N LYS A 277 -3.74 20.36 18.73
CA LYS A 277 -4.20 20.50 17.34
C LYS A 277 -5.59 21.12 17.27
N ARG A 278 -6.52 20.68 18.12
CA ARG A 278 -7.88 21.24 18.15
C ARG A 278 -7.90 22.73 18.48
N ARG A 279 -7.08 23.17 19.45
CA ARG A 279 -6.97 24.60 19.81
C ARG A 279 -6.18 25.43 18.81
N SER A 280 -5.12 24.88 18.25
CA SER A 280 -4.24 25.60 17.31
C SER A 280 -4.79 25.62 15.89
N GLY A 281 -5.73 24.71 15.58
CA GLY A 281 -6.33 24.55 14.27
C GLY A 281 -5.29 24.33 13.18
N GLU A 282 -5.39 25.12 12.12
CA GLU A 282 -4.55 25.05 10.93
C GLU A 282 -3.12 25.58 11.13
N LYS A 283 -2.88 26.32 12.21
CA LYS A 283 -1.56 26.89 12.52
C LYS A 283 -0.55 25.82 12.94
N LEU A 284 -1.02 24.73 13.54
CA LEU A 284 -0.19 23.58 13.91
C LEU A 284 -0.24 22.52 12.80
N TRP A 285 0.91 22.18 12.24
CA TRP A 285 1.04 21.16 11.21
C TRP A 285 2.35 20.39 11.39
N CYS A 286 2.60 19.39 10.55
CA CYS A 286 3.78 18.52 10.68
C CYS A 286 5.09 19.31 10.74
N GLY A 287 5.22 20.34 9.89
CA GLY A 287 6.40 21.20 9.82
C GLY A 287 6.57 22.18 10.99
N THR A 288 5.57 22.33 11.87
CA THR A 288 5.75 23.09 13.12
C THR A 288 6.75 22.39 14.04
N CYS A 289 6.76 21.05 14.02
CA CYS A 289 7.60 20.23 14.89
C CYS A 289 8.75 19.54 14.16
N HIS A 290 8.55 19.14 12.91
CA HIS A 290 9.52 18.38 12.11
C HIS A 290 10.13 19.22 11.01
N ASP A 291 11.43 19.07 10.79
CA ASP A 291 12.06 19.42 9.51
C ASP A 291 11.97 18.19 8.60
N PRO A 292 11.27 18.25 7.45
CA PRO A 292 11.15 17.11 6.55
C PRO A 292 12.48 16.71 5.88
N HIS A 293 13.51 17.56 5.93
CA HIS A 293 14.79 17.31 5.27
C HIS A 293 15.84 16.67 6.17
N THR A 294 15.56 16.48 7.46
CA THR A 294 16.54 15.93 8.39
C THR A 294 15.86 15.21 9.55
N VAL A 295 16.64 14.38 10.26
CA VAL A 295 16.21 13.79 11.52
C VAL A 295 17.24 14.18 12.58
N PRO A 296 16.82 14.71 13.74
CA PRO A 296 17.76 15.05 14.82
C PRO A 296 18.52 13.81 15.30
N ALA A 297 19.79 14.00 15.66
CA ALA A 297 20.61 12.92 16.21
C ALA A 297 19.98 12.37 17.51
N ALA A 298 20.25 11.10 17.82
CA ALA A 298 19.62 10.43 18.96
C ALA A 298 19.84 11.18 20.29
N SER A 299 21.03 11.76 20.50
CA SER A 299 21.39 12.58 21.66
C SER A 299 20.64 13.91 21.73
N GLU A 300 20.23 14.48 20.58
CA GLU A 300 19.60 15.79 20.48
C GLU A 300 18.08 15.73 20.50
N LYS A 301 17.49 14.56 20.23
CA LYS A 301 16.03 14.36 20.10
C LYS A 301 15.23 14.96 21.25
N ALA A 302 15.65 14.70 22.49
CA ALA A 302 14.93 15.17 23.68
C ALA A 302 14.84 16.70 23.71
N ALA A 303 15.98 17.39 23.55
CA ALA A 303 16.02 18.85 23.52
C ALA A 303 15.28 19.42 22.31
N TYR A 304 15.56 18.89 21.11
CA TYR A 304 14.94 19.33 19.86
C TYR A 304 13.42 19.37 19.95
N TYR A 305 12.79 18.26 20.38
CA TYR A 305 11.33 18.19 20.47
C TYR A 305 10.76 18.95 21.68
N ARG A 306 11.50 19.01 22.80
CA ARG A 306 11.12 19.86 23.94
C ARG A 306 11.00 21.32 23.53
N ASP A 307 11.95 21.84 22.76
CA ASP A 307 11.95 23.24 22.35
C ASP A 307 10.74 23.56 21.45
N LYS A 308 10.26 22.60 20.64
CA LYS A 308 9.00 22.74 19.90
C LYS A 308 7.80 22.88 20.83
N CYS A 309 7.72 22.06 21.87
CA CYS A 309 6.67 22.17 22.88
C CYS A 309 6.72 23.53 23.60
N LEU A 310 7.93 23.98 23.96
CA LEU A 310 8.15 25.21 24.71
C LEU A 310 7.89 26.50 23.90
N SER A 311 7.73 26.40 22.58
CA SER A 311 7.27 27.53 21.75
C SER A 311 5.84 27.99 22.09
N CYS A 312 5.02 27.11 22.68
CA CYS A 312 3.64 27.39 23.07
C CYS A 312 3.36 27.11 24.56
N HIS A 313 4.21 26.32 25.23
CA HIS A 313 4.01 25.89 26.62
C HIS A 313 5.14 26.37 27.52
N GLN A 314 4.83 26.56 28.81
CA GLN A 314 5.83 26.85 29.83
C GLN A 314 6.06 25.63 30.70
N THR A 315 7.32 25.37 31.10
CA THR A 315 7.68 24.24 31.98
C THR A 315 6.96 24.30 33.32
N SER A 316 6.61 25.50 33.80
CA SER A 316 5.79 25.72 35.00
C SER A 316 4.41 25.04 34.96
N SER A 317 3.89 24.75 33.76
CA SER A 317 2.62 24.04 33.57
C SER A 317 2.74 22.52 33.71
N CYS A 318 3.95 21.98 33.79
CA CYS A 318 4.20 20.54 33.93
C CYS A 318 4.08 20.11 35.39
N THR A 319 3.11 19.23 35.68
CA THR A 319 2.88 18.70 37.04
C THR A 319 3.77 17.52 37.41
N ALA A 320 4.68 17.08 36.53
CA ALA A 320 5.62 16.01 36.85
C ALA A 320 6.67 16.48 37.86
N SER A 321 7.07 15.62 38.80
CA SER A 321 8.13 15.93 39.76
C SER A 321 9.45 16.23 39.04
N GLN A 322 10.32 17.04 39.64
CA GLN A 322 11.66 17.30 39.10
C GLN A 322 12.45 16.00 38.87
N SER A 323 12.37 15.06 39.82
CA SER A 323 13.00 13.74 39.69
C SER A 323 12.49 12.96 38.48
N SER A 324 11.17 12.98 38.22
CA SER A 324 10.56 12.30 37.08
C SER A 324 10.99 12.93 35.75
N ARG A 325 11.07 14.27 35.68
CA ARG A 325 11.55 14.94 34.47
C ARG A 325 13.03 14.66 34.20
N GLN A 326 13.88 14.73 35.23
CA GLN A 326 15.30 14.40 35.12
C GLN A 326 15.52 12.95 34.66
N ALA A 327 14.75 12.00 35.19
CA ALA A 327 14.81 10.59 34.76
C ALA A 327 14.46 10.39 33.26
N ASN A 328 13.69 11.31 32.67
CA ASN A 328 13.33 11.32 31.26
C ASN A 328 14.13 12.35 30.44
N ASN A 329 15.23 12.88 30.98
CA ASN A 329 16.07 13.91 30.36
C ASN A 329 15.26 15.15 29.90
N ASP A 330 14.29 15.55 30.73
CA ASP A 330 13.32 16.63 30.48
C ASP A 330 12.57 16.50 29.14
N SER A 331 12.48 15.29 28.59
CA SER A 331 11.82 15.03 27.31
C SER A 331 10.30 15.06 27.45
N CYS A 332 9.64 16.09 26.89
CA CYS A 332 8.18 16.16 26.88
C CYS A 332 7.56 14.96 26.14
N ILE A 333 8.20 14.51 25.07
CA ILE A 333 7.70 13.40 24.24
C ILE A 333 7.80 12.04 24.93
N ALA A 334 8.64 11.90 25.97
CA ALA A 334 8.73 10.64 26.73
C ALA A 334 7.41 10.29 27.43
N CYS A 335 6.67 11.29 27.89
CA CYS A 335 5.37 11.10 28.56
C CYS A 335 4.17 11.43 27.67
N HIS A 336 4.26 12.49 26.86
CA HIS A 336 3.12 13.00 26.11
C HIS A 336 2.97 12.35 24.72
N MET A 337 4.03 11.74 24.19
CA MET A 337 4.03 11.04 22.90
C MET A 337 4.74 9.67 23.04
N PRO A 338 4.26 8.79 23.93
CA PRO A 338 4.95 7.54 24.21
C PRO A 338 5.04 6.64 22.96
N ARG A 339 6.07 5.80 22.93
CA ARG A 339 6.19 4.76 21.90
C ARG A 339 5.37 3.55 22.31
N ASN A 340 4.35 3.21 21.53
CA ASN A 340 3.46 2.09 21.81
C ASN A 340 3.51 1.07 20.65
N PRO A 341 3.17 -0.21 20.92
CA PRO A 341 2.95 -1.20 19.86
C PRO A 341 1.91 -0.69 18.84
N THR A 342 2.18 -0.97 17.56
CA THR A 342 1.25 -0.65 16.48
C THR A 342 0.24 -1.77 16.26
N ALA A 343 -0.97 -1.41 15.80
CA ALA A 343 -2.03 -2.37 15.51
C ALA A 343 -1.83 -3.12 14.18
N ASP A 344 -1.07 -2.55 13.24
CA ASP A 344 -0.93 -3.04 11.86
C ASP A 344 0.36 -3.82 11.58
N ILE A 345 1.36 -3.72 12.45
CA ILE A 345 2.65 -4.39 12.27
C ILE A 345 3.14 -4.96 13.61
N GLU A 346 3.32 -6.29 13.65
CA GLU A 346 3.87 -6.98 14.82
C GLU A 346 5.33 -6.56 15.09
N HIS A 347 5.73 -6.57 16.36
CA HIS A 347 7.08 -6.20 16.82
C HIS A 347 7.54 -4.77 16.48
N VAL A 348 6.66 -3.92 15.95
CA VAL A 348 6.92 -2.51 15.70
C VAL A 348 6.28 -1.66 16.77
N VAL A 349 7.07 -0.72 17.31
CA VAL A 349 6.60 0.31 18.22
C VAL A 349 6.79 1.68 17.57
N PHE A 350 5.77 2.52 17.63
CA PHE A 350 5.76 3.83 17.00
C PHE A 350 5.36 4.92 17.98
N THR A 351 5.75 6.17 17.67
CA THR A 351 5.45 7.34 18.49
C THR A 351 3.98 7.71 18.32
N ASP A 352 3.23 7.78 19.42
CA ASP A 352 1.83 8.20 19.41
C ASP A 352 1.71 9.73 19.26
N HIS A 353 1.11 10.17 18.15
CA HIS A 353 0.94 11.59 17.82
C HIS A 353 -0.33 12.21 18.43
N SER A 354 -1.05 11.52 19.31
CA SER A 354 -2.22 12.07 20.02
C SER A 354 -1.88 13.10 21.12
N ILE A 355 -0.58 13.26 21.45
CA ILE A 355 -0.03 14.28 22.37
C ILE A 355 -0.89 14.40 23.65
N ARG A 356 -0.94 13.32 24.43
CA ARG A 356 -1.89 13.21 25.53
C ARG A 356 -1.45 14.05 26.71
N ARG A 357 -2.34 14.88 27.27
CA ARG A 357 -2.07 15.63 28.49
C ARG A 357 -1.75 14.71 29.69
N ARG A 358 -2.41 13.55 29.77
CA ARG A 358 -2.15 12.53 30.79
C ARG A 358 -1.75 11.21 30.12
N PRO A 359 -0.66 10.56 30.56
CA PRO A 359 -0.29 9.23 30.10
C PRO A 359 -1.22 8.20 30.71
N SER A 360 -2.42 8.02 30.14
CA SER A 360 -3.34 6.92 30.45
C SER A 360 -3.56 6.05 29.21
N ARG A 361 -4.04 4.81 29.43
CA ARG A 361 -4.29 3.82 28.36
C ARG A 361 -5.08 4.44 27.20
N ALA A 362 -4.68 4.09 25.97
CA ALA A 362 -5.39 4.52 24.77
C ALA A 362 -6.86 4.11 24.86
N PRO A 363 -7.81 5.00 24.54
CA PRO A 363 -9.20 4.61 24.42
C PRO A 363 -9.31 3.56 23.28
N THR A 364 -10.09 2.51 23.52
CA THR A 364 -10.28 1.44 22.54
C THR A 364 -11.22 1.93 21.44
N PRO A 365 -10.89 1.75 20.15
CA PRO A 365 -11.79 2.09 19.06
C PRO A 365 -13.10 1.30 19.16
N SER A 366 -14.20 1.93 18.76
CA SER A 366 -15.49 1.23 18.64
C SER A 366 -15.59 0.53 17.29
N ALA A 367 -15.61 -0.81 17.29
CA ALA A 367 -15.77 -1.61 16.08
C ALA A 367 -17.14 -1.43 15.39
N THR A 368 -18.13 -0.85 16.07
CA THR A 368 -19.49 -0.66 15.56
C THR A 368 -19.79 0.77 15.12
N ALA A 369 -18.87 1.72 15.35
CA ALA A 369 -19.05 3.12 14.99
C ALA A 369 -19.16 3.31 13.46
N ASP A 370 -20.00 4.24 13.03
CA ASP A 370 -20.19 4.52 11.60
C ASP A 370 -18.94 5.07 10.92
N LEU A 371 -18.84 4.86 9.61
CA LEU A 371 -17.76 5.40 8.80
C LEU A 371 -18.14 6.80 8.30
N VAL A 372 -17.27 7.77 8.55
CA VAL A 372 -17.44 9.17 8.13
C VAL A 372 -16.19 9.67 7.40
N PRO A 373 -16.32 10.57 6.41
CA PRO A 373 -15.16 11.17 5.76
C PRO A 373 -14.30 11.96 6.74
N TYR A 374 -12.98 11.75 6.70
CA TYR A 374 -12.03 12.46 7.56
C TYR A 374 -12.10 13.97 7.38
N PHE A 375 -12.22 14.43 6.12
CA PHE A 375 -12.31 15.85 5.78
C PHE A 375 -13.73 16.43 5.96
N GLY A 376 -14.66 15.66 6.52
CA GLY A 376 -16.07 16.04 6.64
C GLY A 376 -16.85 15.98 5.32
N GLY A 377 -18.09 16.46 5.38
CA GLY A 377 -19.03 16.42 4.25
C GLY A 377 -19.74 15.08 4.08
N GLU A 378 -20.74 15.06 3.20
CA GLU A 378 -21.50 13.86 2.86
C GLU A 378 -20.76 13.03 1.81
N PRO A 379 -20.39 11.76 2.10
CA PRO A 379 -19.74 10.92 1.12
C PRO A 379 -20.70 10.50 0.01
N ALA A 380 -20.17 10.30 -1.20
CA ALA A 380 -20.92 9.64 -2.25
C ALA A 380 -21.32 8.22 -1.81
N ALA A 381 -22.55 7.80 -2.15
CA ALA A 381 -23.04 6.46 -1.83
C ALA A 381 -22.10 5.35 -2.34
N ARG A 382 -21.48 5.57 -3.51
CA ARG A 382 -20.45 4.68 -4.07
C ARG A 382 -19.26 4.51 -3.12
N ASP A 383 -18.67 5.61 -2.67
CA ASP A 383 -17.45 5.58 -1.84
C ASP A 383 -17.74 4.97 -0.47
N LEU A 384 -18.84 5.39 0.18
CA LEU A 384 -19.24 4.84 1.47
C LEU A 384 -19.65 3.37 1.36
N GLY A 385 -20.33 2.99 0.27
CA GLY A 385 -20.71 1.61 -0.02
C GLY A 385 -19.50 0.70 -0.17
N LEU A 386 -18.47 1.12 -0.89
CA LEU A 386 -17.20 0.39 -1.02
C LEU A 386 -16.44 0.32 0.31
N ALA A 387 -16.41 1.41 1.08
CA ALA A 387 -15.78 1.43 2.40
C ALA A 387 -16.40 0.38 3.33
N TYR A 388 -17.74 0.35 3.43
CA TYR A 388 -18.45 -0.66 4.20
C TYR A 388 -18.30 -2.07 3.63
N ALA A 389 -18.24 -2.25 2.30
CA ALA A 389 -18.05 -3.57 1.70
C ALA A 389 -16.71 -4.17 2.09
N ILE A 390 -15.63 -3.38 1.99
CA ILE A 390 -14.27 -3.84 2.27
C ILE A 390 -14.08 -4.09 3.77
N ILE A 391 -14.46 -3.13 4.62
CA ILE A 391 -14.32 -3.27 6.07
C ILE A 391 -15.25 -4.37 6.60
N GLY A 392 -16.49 -4.41 6.14
CA GLY A 392 -17.47 -5.43 6.54
C GLY A 392 -16.99 -6.84 6.20
N SER A 393 -16.41 -7.04 5.01
CA SER A 393 -15.80 -8.32 4.63
C SER A 393 -14.57 -8.65 5.47
N ARG A 394 -13.69 -7.68 5.75
CA ARG A 394 -12.47 -7.89 6.54
C ARG A 394 -12.79 -8.28 7.99
N GLU A 395 -13.81 -7.66 8.57
CA GLU A 395 -14.17 -7.81 9.99
C GLU A 395 -15.28 -8.85 10.20
N GLY A 396 -15.84 -9.42 9.14
CA GLY A 396 -16.99 -10.32 9.22
C GLY A 396 -18.24 -9.64 9.80
N ASN A 397 -18.42 -8.34 9.55
CA ASN A 397 -19.50 -7.54 10.12
C ASN A 397 -20.73 -7.53 9.18
N PRO A 398 -21.80 -8.28 9.48
CA PRO A 398 -22.96 -8.40 8.60
C PRO A 398 -23.74 -7.08 8.44
N THR A 399 -23.76 -6.23 9.47
CA THR A 399 -24.41 -4.92 9.42
C THR A 399 -23.74 -4.01 8.39
N TYR A 400 -22.40 -4.02 8.35
CA TYR A 400 -21.65 -3.27 7.34
C TYR A 400 -21.86 -3.84 5.94
N THR A 401 -21.82 -5.16 5.79
CA THR A 401 -22.09 -5.83 4.51
C THR A 401 -23.49 -5.49 3.97
N GLU A 402 -24.51 -5.43 4.82
CA GLU A 402 -25.86 -5.06 4.40
C GLU A 402 -25.99 -3.56 4.07
N ARG A 403 -25.32 -2.68 4.83
CA ARG A 403 -25.26 -1.25 4.50
C ARG A 403 -24.53 -1.02 3.19
N ALA A 404 -23.44 -1.73 2.95
CA ALA A 404 -22.69 -1.69 1.70
C ALA A 404 -23.58 -2.08 0.51
N PHE A 405 -24.31 -3.19 0.63
CA PHE A 405 -25.23 -3.64 -0.43
C PHE A 405 -26.25 -2.56 -0.80
N ARG A 406 -26.94 -1.96 0.18
CA ARG A 406 -27.91 -0.89 -0.06
C ARG A 406 -27.30 0.35 -0.72
N LEU A 407 -26.13 0.79 -0.24
CA LEU A 407 -25.43 1.96 -0.79
C LEU A 407 -24.94 1.73 -2.23
N LEU A 408 -24.43 0.54 -2.53
CA LEU A 408 -24.01 0.19 -3.89
C LEU A 408 -25.20 0.02 -4.84
N GLN A 409 -26.35 -0.48 -4.37
CA GLN A 409 -27.59 -0.47 -5.15
C GLN A 409 -28.04 0.97 -5.47
N GLN A 410 -27.98 1.87 -4.47
CA GLN A 410 -28.29 3.28 -4.69
C GLN A 410 -27.33 3.93 -5.70
N ALA A 411 -26.04 3.64 -5.60
CA ALA A 411 -25.05 4.12 -6.57
C ALA A 411 -25.34 3.62 -7.99
N ALA A 412 -25.70 2.33 -8.14
CA ALA A 412 -26.07 1.76 -9.43
C ALA A 412 -27.35 2.39 -10.00
N ALA A 413 -28.39 2.55 -9.17
CA ALA A 413 -29.66 3.18 -9.57
C ALA A 413 -29.47 4.63 -10.03
N ASN A 414 -28.55 5.36 -9.40
CA ASN A 414 -28.24 6.74 -9.73
C ASN A 414 -27.16 6.89 -10.83
N SER A 415 -26.75 5.80 -11.48
CA SER A 415 -25.69 5.79 -12.50
C SER A 415 -24.34 6.37 -12.02
N THR A 416 -24.05 6.27 -10.72
CA THR A 416 -22.78 6.67 -10.10
C THR A 416 -21.91 5.49 -9.69
N ALA A 417 -22.37 4.26 -9.91
CA ALA A 417 -21.55 3.06 -9.75
C ALA A 417 -20.56 2.93 -10.90
N ASP A 418 -19.28 2.83 -10.54
CA ASP A 418 -18.21 2.48 -11.45
C ASP A 418 -17.96 0.97 -11.48
N ALA A 419 -16.95 0.56 -12.23
CA ALA A 419 -16.64 -0.85 -12.43
C ALA A 419 -16.34 -1.58 -11.10
N GLN A 420 -15.66 -0.91 -10.15
CA GLN A 420 -15.38 -1.47 -8.83
C GLN A 420 -16.66 -1.63 -8.00
N ALA A 421 -17.50 -0.60 -7.94
CA ALA A 421 -18.79 -0.65 -7.24
C ALA A 421 -19.69 -1.77 -7.80
N LEU A 422 -19.76 -1.91 -9.12
CA LEU A 422 -20.52 -2.97 -9.78
C LEU A 422 -19.95 -4.36 -9.50
N ALA A 423 -18.62 -4.52 -9.41
CA ALA A 423 -18.01 -5.78 -9.04
C ALA A 423 -18.38 -6.22 -7.61
N TYR A 424 -18.35 -5.30 -6.64
CA TYR A 424 -18.82 -5.58 -5.28
C TYR A 424 -20.32 -5.86 -5.22
N LEU A 425 -21.13 -5.13 -5.99
CA LEU A 425 -22.57 -5.38 -6.07
C LEU A 425 -22.88 -6.76 -6.69
N ALA A 426 -22.15 -7.15 -7.73
CA ALA A 426 -22.24 -8.46 -8.36
C ALA A 426 -21.87 -9.59 -7.38
N GLN A 427 -20.82 -9.38 -6.58
CA GLN A 427 -20.43 -10.27 -5.49
C GLN A 427 -21.57 -10.44 -4.48
N PHE A 428 -22.21 -9.36 -4.05
CA PHE A 428 -23.36 -9.42 -3.14
C PHE A 428 -24.58 -10.13 -3.72
N TYR A 429 -24.85 -9.99 -5.02
CA TYR A 429 -25.90 -10.76 -5.70
C TYR A 429 -25.56 -12.25 -5.75
N ARG A 430 -24.31 -12.60 -6.08
CA ARG A 430 -23.85 -13.99 -6.11
C ARG A 430 -23.98 -14.67 -4.73
N ASP A 431 -23.58 -13.98 -3.67
CA ASP A 431 -23.68 -14.51 -2.30
C ASP A 431 -25.13 -14.74 -1.87
N ARG A 432 -26.06 -13.95 -2.43
CA ARG A 432 -27.52 -14.12 -2.27
C ARG A 432 -28.16 -15.06 -3.30
N LYS A 433 -27.35 -15.79 -4.09
CA LYS A 433 -27.79 -16.76 -5.11
C LYS A 433 -28.63 -16.13 -6.24
N ASP A 434 -28.48 -14.83 -6.47
CA ASP A 434 -29.08 -14.14 -7.60
C ASP A 434 -28.10 -14.07 -8.77
N ASP A 435 -27.95 -15.21 -9.46
CA ASP A 435 -26.97 -15.34 -10.54
C ASP A 435 -27.29 -14.46 -11.76
N MET A 436 -28.56 -14.12 -11.98
CA MET A 436 -28.96 -13.25 -13.08
C MET A 436 -28.45 -11.82 -12.87
N ARG A 437 -28.71 -11.23 -11.69
CA ARG A 437 -28.22 -9.88 -11.37
C ARG A 437 -26.71 -9.86 -11.18
N ALA A 438 -26.14 -10.92 -10.60
CA ALA A 438 -24.69 -11.04 -10.46
C ALA A 438 -23.99 -11.02 -11.82
N LEU A 439 -24.41 -11.87 -12.77
CA LEU A 439 -23.83 -11.92 -14.11
C LEU A 439 -23.96 -10.57 -14.83
N THR A 440 -25.15 -9.96 -14.80
CA THR A 440 -25.40 -8.64 -15.42
C THR A 440 -24.45 -7.58 -14.88
N ALA A 441 -24.29 -7.52 -13.55
CA ALA A 441 -23.41 -6.55 -12.90
C ALA A 441 -21.92 -6.83 -13.21
N TYR A 442 -21.48 -8.10 -13.25
CA TYR A 442 -20.12 -8.44 -13.68
C TYR A 442 -19.85 -8.06 -15.15
N GLU A 443 -20.80 -8.31 -16.05
CA GLU A 443 -20.67 -7.94 -17.47
C GLU A 443 -20.63 -6.41 -17.66
N GLN A 444 -21.40 -5.66 -16.87
CA GLN A 444 -21.33 -4.19 -16.87
C GLN A 444 -19.99 -3.71 -16.31
N ALA A 445 -19.53 -4.26 -15.19
CA ALA A 445 -18.23 -3.93 -14.60
C ALA A 445 -17.09 -4.16 -15.60
N TRP A 446 -17.09 -5.31 -16.27
CA TRP A 446 -16.09 -5.66 -17.28
C TRP A 446 -16.08 -4.74 -18.51
N ARG A 447 -17.26 -4.31 -18.97
CA ARG A 447 -17.38 -3.35 -20.08
C ARG A 447 -16.82 -1.97 -19.72
N MET A 448 -16.94 -1.57 -18.45
CA MET A 448 -16.42 -0.29 -17.97
C MET A 448 -14.92 -0.34 -17.72
N ASP A 449 -14.43 -1.43 -17.12
CA ASP A 449 -13.03 -1.65 -16.84
C ASP A 449 -12.70 -3.14 -16.90
N SER A 450 -11.96 -3.51 -17.96
CA SER A 450 -11.51 -4.87 -18.21
C SER A 450 -10.18 -5.21 -17.54
N THR A 451 -9.77 -4.45 -16.52
CA THR A 451 -8.51 -4.66 -15.78
C THR A 451 -8.73 -5.25 -14.39
N GLN A 452 -9.97 -5.65 -14.06
CA GLN A 452 -10.31 -6.28 -12.79
C GLN A 452 -10.24 -7.80 -12.89
N ALA A 453 -9.13 -8.40 -12.46
CA ALA A 453 -8.94 -9.85 -12.50
C ALA A 453 -10.07 -10.66 -11.79
N PRO A 454 -10.61 -10.23 -10.63
CA PRO A 454 -11.73 -10.93 -10.00
C PRO A 454 -13.01 -10.96 -10.84
N VAL A 455 -13.27 -9.91 -11.63
CA VAL A 455 -14.43 -9.83 -12.53
C VAL A 455 -14.27 -10.82 -13.68
N ALA A 456 -13.11 -10.82 -14.35
CA ALA A 456 -12.79 -11.80 -15.38
C ALA A 456 -12.90 -13.25 -14.85
N ALA A 457 -12.35 -13.51 -13.66
CA ALA A 457 -12.42 -14.81 -13.02
C ALA A 457 -13.86 -15.28 -12.76
N ALA A 458 -14.73 -14.37 -12.28
CA ALA A 458 -16.14 -14.65 -12.03
C ALA A 458 -16.91 -14.89 -13.33
N LEU A 459 -16.68 -14.09 -14.37
CA LEU A 459 -17.28 -14.30 -15.69
C LEU A 459 -16.87 -15.65 -16.28
N GLY A 460 -15.59 -16.04 -16.16
CA GLY A 460 -15.12 -17.35 -16.57
C GLY A 460 -15.82 -18.49 -15.82
N ALA A 461 -16.05 -18.35 -14.51
CA ALA A 461 -16.80 -19.32 -13.72
C ALA A 461 -18.26 -19.46 -14.17
N TYR A 462 -18.94 -18.36 -14.48
CA TYR A 462 -20.30 -18.40 -15.02
C TYR A 462 -20.36 -19.07 -16.39
N ARG A 463 -19.37 -18.83 -17.26
CA ARG A 463 -19.26 -19.48 -18.57
C ARG A 463 -19.06 -20.99 -18.42
N MET A 464 -18.17 -21.39 -17.52
CA MET A 464 -17.93 -22.80 -17.17
C MET A 464 -19.21 -23.50 -16.73
N GLN A 465 -19.98 -22.89 -15.81
CA GLN A 465 -21.23 -23.46 -15.31
C GLN A 465 -22.29 -23.66 -16.40
N ARG A 466 -22.28 -22.83 -17.45
CA ARG A 466 -23.18 -22.94 -18.61
C ARG A 466 -22.66 -23.86 -19.71
N GLY A 467 -21.53 -24.53 -19.50
CA GLY A 467 -20.89 -25.40 -20.49
C GLY A 467 -20.13 -24.66 -21.61
N ASP A 468 -20.02 -23.33 -21.55
CA ASP A 468 -19.21 -22.53 -22.46
C ASP A 468 -17.73 -22.58 -22.03
N TYR A 469 -17.09 -23.73 -22.24
CA TYR A 469 -15.71 -23.97 -21.83
C TYR A 469 -14.72 -23.05 -22.55
N ALA A 470 -14.94 -22.76 -23.84
CA ALA A 470 -14.11 -21.86 -24.60
C ALA A 470 -14.20 -20.42 -24.07
N GLY A 471 -15.40 -19.95 -23.73
CA GLY A 471 -15.61 -18.67 -23.07
C GLY A 471 -14.96 -18.60 -21.68
N ALA A 472 -15.02 -19.69 -20.91
CA ALA A 472 -14.38 -19.79 -19.60
C ALA A 472 -12.86 -19.64 -19.70
N ILE A 473 -12.23 -20.40 -20.60
CA ILE A 473 -10.78 -20.33 -20.89
C ILE A 473 -10.37 -18.89 -21.21
N ARG A 474 -11.06 -18.25 -22.15
CA ARG A 474 -10.74 -16.87 -22.56
C ARG A 474 -10.77 -15.88 -21.40
N PHE A 475 -11.82 -15.91 -20.57
CA PHE A 475 -11.91 -15.00 -19.43
C PHE A 475 -10.88 -15.31 -18.34
N TRP A 476 -10.55 -16.58 -18.12
CA TRP A 476 -9.50 -16.95 -17.17
C TRP A 476 -8.10 -16.59 -17.67
N ASP A 477 -7.82 -16.69 -18.96
CA ASP A 477 -6.59 -16.18 -19.55
C ASP A 477 -6.47 -14.66 -19.38
N GLN A 478 -7.56 -13.92 -19.58
CA GLN A 478 -7.60 -12.47 -19.31
C GLN A 478 -7.36 -12.16 -17.82
N ALA A 479 -7.97 -12.91 -16.91
CA ALA A 479 -7.72 -12.76 -15.47
C ALA A 479 -6.24 -13.00 -15.13
N LEU A 480 -5.62 -14.02 -15.74
CA LEU A 480 -4.23 -14.39 -15.51
C LEU A 480 -3.21 -13.45 -16.18
N ALA A 481 -3.60 -12.75 -17.24
CA ALA A 481 -2.82 -11.67 -17.82
C ALA A 481 -2.76 -10.43 -16.90
N ILE A 482 -3.84 -10.16 -16.16
CA ILE A 482 -3.92 -9.07 -15.18
C ILE A 482 -3.18 -9.46 -13.89
N ASN A 483 -3.42 -10.67 -13.39
CA ASN A 483 -2.79 -11.24 -12.20
C ASN A 483 -2.47 -12.74 -12.41
N PRO A 484 -1.20 -13.10 -12.66
CA PRO A 484 -0.81 -14.48 -12.92
C PRO A 484 -0.79 -15.37 -11.67
N ALA A 485 -0.89 -14.81 -10.46
CA ALA A 485 -0.84 -15.55 -9.20
C ALA A 485 -2.21 -16.07 -8.72
N LEU A 486 -3.26 -15.97 -9.54
CA LEU A 486 -4.59 -16.51 -9.23
C LEU A 486 -4.61 -18.05 -9.34
N VAL A 487 -4.08 -18.73 -8.33
CA VAL A 487 -3.88 -20.19 -8.31
C VAL A 487 -5.19 -20.97 -8.55
N LEU A 488 -6.30 -20.56 -7.93
CA LEU A 488 -7.60 -21.19 -8.15
C LEU A 488 -8.11 -21.01 -9.59
N VAL A 489 -7.87 -19.83 -10.19
CA VAL A 489 -8.22 -19.59 -11.59
C VAL A 489 -7.42 -20.50 -12.52
N ARG A 490 -6.13 -20.74 -12.23
CA ARG A 490 -5.31 -21.71 -12.98
C ARG A 490 -5.81 -23.13 -12.87
N ALA A 491 -6.24 -23.57 -11.67
CA ALA A 491 -6.83 -24.89 -11.48
C ALA A 491 -8.14 -25.05 -12.28
N ASN A 492 -9.01 -24.02 -12.24
CA ASN A 492 -10.25 -24.01 -13.00
C ASN A 492 -9.98 -24.00 -14.52
N LEU A 493 -8.99 -23.22 -14.97
CA LEU A 493 -8.52 -23.21 -16.36
C LEU A 493 -8.06 -24.60 -16.80
N ALA A 494 -7.25 -25.29 -15.99
CA ALA A 494 -6.82 -26.65 -16.28
C ALA A 494 -8.00 -27.61 -16.43
N GLU A 495 -9.01 -27.54 -15.56
CA GLU A 495 -10.23 -28.36 -15.68
C GLU A 495 -10.99 -28.08 -16.99
N ALA A 496 -11.13 -26.81 -17.42
CA ALA A 496 -11.75 -26.50 -18.71
C ALA A 496 -10.90 -26.96 -19.91
N LEU A 497 -9.57 -26.89 -19.81
CA LEU A 497 -8.65 -27.40 -20.83
C LEU A 497 -8.79 -28.92 -20.97
N LEU A 498 -8.91 -29.66 -19.86
CA LEU A 498 -9.18 -31.10 -19.90
C LEU A 498 -10.50 -31.44 -20.59
N ARG A 499 -11.57 -30.69 -20.28
CA ARG A 499 -12.90 -30.87 -20.91
C ARG A 499 -12.91 -30.55 -22.39
N THR A 500 -11.95 -29.77 -22.87
CA THR A 500 -11.79 -29.41 -24.27
C THR A 500 -10.69 -30.19 -24.98
N GLY A 501 -10.18 -31.26 -24.35
CA GLY A 501 -9.21 -32.18 -24.97
C GLY A 501 -7.78 -31.62 -25.05
N LYS A 502 -7.41 -30.71 -24.14
CA LYS A 502 -6.10 -30.03 -24.10
C LYS A 502 -5.29 -30.38 -22.83
N PRO A 503 -4.91 -31.66 -22.62
CA PRO A 503 -4.26 -32.10 -21.39
C PRO A 503 -2.86 -31.51 -21.17
N ASP A 504 -2.10 -31.23 -22.23
CA ASP A 504 -0.77 -30.65 -22.11
C ASP A 504 -0.81 -29.20 -21.62
N GLU A 505 -1.73 -28.40 -22.17
CA GLU A 505 -1.99 -27.03 -21.69
C GLU A 505 -2.48 -27.05 -20.23
N ALA A 506 -3.33 -28.02 -19.87
CA ALA A 506 -3.80 -28.19 -18.50
C ALA A 506 -2.65 -28.49 -17.53
N ARG A 507 -1.74 -29.41 -17.89
CA ARG A 507 -0.56 -29.74 -17.09
C ARG A 507 0.35 -28.52 -16.88
N ALA A 508 0.57 -27.73 -17.94
CA ALA A 508 1.35 -26.50 -17.85
C ALA A 508 0.68 -25.46 -16.92
N ALA A 509 -0.65 -25.32 -16.99
CA ALA A 509 -1.40 -24.42 -16.10
C ALA A 509 -1.29 -24.83 -14.63
N LEU A 510 -1.38 -26.14 -14.33
CA LEU A 510 -1.25 -26.70 -12.99
C LEU A 510 0.17 -26.55 -12.43
N GLN A 511 1.20 -26.81 -13.25
CA GLN A 511 2.59 -26.60 -12.85
C GLN A 511 2.81 -25.14 -12.43
N LYS A 512 2.33 -24.19 -13.22
CA LYS A 512 2.41 -22.76 -12.89
C LYS A 512 1.62 -22.39 -11.63
N ALA A 513 0.48 -23.05 -11.39
CA ALA A 513 -0.28 -22.87 -10.16
C ALA A 513 0.52 -23.30 -8.93
N LEU A 514 1.22 -24.44 -9.02
CA LEU A 514 2.08 -24.96 -7.96
C LEU A 514 3.38 -24.15 -7.78
N GLU A 515 3.89 -23.47 -8.81
CA GLU A 515 5.00 -22.52 -8.64
C GLU A 515 4.64 -21.33 -7.73
N PHE A 516 3.40 -20.83 -7.84
CA PHE A 516 2.87 -19.72 -7.03
C PHE A 516 2.40 -20.17 -5.64
N ASN A 517 1.71 -21.30 -5.54
CA ASN A 517 1.36 -21.91 -4.25
C ASN A 517 1.59 -23.42 -4.28
N PRO A 518 2.80 -23.85 -3.90
CA PRO A 518 3.17 -25.26 -3.90
C PRO A 518 2.33 -26.16 -2.99
N ALA A 519 1.66 -25.59 -1.98
CA ALA A 519 0.87 -26.32 -1.00
C ALA A 519 -0.64 -26.28 -1.26
N PHE A 520 -1.08 -25.67 -2.37
CA PHE A 520 -2.50 -25.58 -2.69
C PHE A 520 -3.01 -26.91 -3.23
N GLN A 521 -3.98 -27.51 -2.53
CA GLN A 521 -4.46 -28.87 -2.81
C GLN A 521 -5.13 -29.03 -4.19
N PRO A 522 -6.03 -28.13 -4.65
CA PRO A 522 -6.78 -28.40 -5.89
C PRO A 522 -5.90 -28.63 -7.15
N PRO A 523 -4.80 -27.89 -7.38
CA PRO A 523 -3.87 -28.24 -8.43
C PRO A 523 -3.13 -29.57 -8.22
N GLN A 524 -2.77 -29.93 -6.97
CA GLN A 524 -2.11 -31.21 -6.67
C GLN A 524 -3.00 -32.39 -7.04
N ASP A 525 -4.26 -32.35 -6.61
CA ASP A 525 -5.27 -33.38 -6.92
C ASP A 525 -5.44 -33.59 -8.43
N LEU A 526 -5.46 -32.48 -9.19
CA LEU A 526 -5.57 -32.53 -10.65
C LEU A 526 -4.31 -33.10 -11.31
N VAL A 527 -3.12 -32.76 -10.83
CA VAL A 527 -1.86 -33.35 -11.35
C VAL A 527 -1.83 -34.85 -11.10
N GLU A 528 -2.22 -35.31 -9.91
CA GLU A 528 -2.29 -36.75 -9.60
C GLU A 528 -3.27 -37.49 -10.51
N ARG A 529 -4.44 -36.90 -10.78
CA ARG A 529 -5.43 -37.46 -11.72
C ARG A 529 -4.92 -37.55 -13.16
N LEU A 530 -3.99 -36.69 -13.56
CA LEU A 530 -3.36 -36.71 -14.90
C LEU A 530 -2.11 -37.59 -14.99
N GLY A 531 -1.60 -38.06 -13.85
CA GLY A 531 -0.49 -39.01 -13.77
C GLY A 531 -0.92 -40.48 -13.65
N ARG A 532 -2.20 -40.71 -13.34
CA ARG A 532 -2.87 -42.02 -13.38
C ARG A 532 -3.56 -42.19 -14.73
#